data_AF-A0A1V5I766-F1
#
_entry.id   AF-A0A1V5I766-F1
#
_cell.length_a   1.000
_cell.length_b   1.000
_cell.length_c   1.000
_cell.angle_alpha   90.00
_cell.angle_beta   90.00
_cell.angle_gamma   90.00
#
_symmetry.space_group_name_H-M   'P 1'
#
loop_
_entity.id
_entity.type
_entity.pdbx_description
1 polymer ?
#
loop_
_entity_poly.entity_id
_entity_poly.type
_entity_poly.pdbx_seq_one_letter_code
_entity_poly.pdbx_strand_id
1 'polypeptide(L)'
;MMYAEGKASQGHLQINENVLILLEDLHLRLLKSDKQSEYRELFYKALPFILEFRGRSNEGEKNEEIRDCFNMLYGVWMLKLQGKPISELTAQAVQAVSAFTGKLAFFYKEEMAGRLDLD
;
A
#
# COMPACT_ATOMS: atom_id res chain seq x y z
N MET A 1 17.70 -14.69 10.49
CA MET A 1 17.03 -13.40 10.26
C MET A 1 15.88 -13.22 11.26
N MET A 2 14.75 -13.93 11.16
CA MET A 2 13.62 -13.78 12.11
C MET A 2 13.97 -13.98 13.60
N TYR A 3 14.76 -15.01 13.96
CA TYR A 3 15.21 -15.21 15.34
C TYR A 3 16.19 -14.13 15.82
N ALA A 4 17.07 -13.67 14.93
CA ALA A 4 18.07 -12.65 15.25
C ALA A 4 17.45 -11.27 15.48
N GLU A 5 16.36 -10.97 14.78
CA GLU A 5 15.60 -9.72 14.90
C GLU A 5 14.47 -9.80 15.94
N GLY A 6 14.29 -10.94 16.62
CA GLY A 6 13.22 -11.14 17.60
C GLY A 6 11.80 -11.12 17.00
N LYS A 7 11.66 -11.41 15.70
CA LYS A 7 10.39 -11.40 14.94
C LYS A 7 9.85 -12.79 14.61
N ALA A 8 10.26 -13.81 15.37
CA ALA A 8 9.88 -15.20 15.09
C ALA A 8 8.38 -15.47 15.28
N SER A 9 7.73 -14.78 16.22
CA SER A 9 6.32 -15.01 16.57
C SER A 9 5.37 -13.92 16.06
N GLN A 10 5.86 -12.68 15.88
CA GLN A 10 5.04 -11.54 15.46
C GLN A 10 5.87 -10.41 14.84
N GLY A 11 5.18 -9.56 14.07
CA GLY A 11 5.74 -8.38 13.40
C GLY A 11 6.44 -8.69 12.08
N HIS A 12 6.85 -7.63 11.39
CA HIS A 12 7.59 -7.76 10.13
C HIS A 12 9.10 -7.69 10.36
N LEU A 13 9.85 -8.35 9.47
CA LEU A 13 11.31 -8.22 9.40
C LEU A 13 11.68 -6.76 9.09
N GLN A 14 12.83 -6.33 9.59
CA GLN A 14 13.28 -4.94 9.42
C GLN A 14 13.43 -4.56 7.95
N ILE A 15 13.82 -5.50 7.08
CA ILE A 15 13.90 -5.26 5.65
C ILE A 15 12.54 -4.85 5.04
N ASN A 16 11.45 -5.44 5.50
CA ASN A 16 10.11 -5.12 5.01
C ASN A 16 9.66 -3.74 5.50
N GLU A 17 9.96 -3.42 6.77
CA GLU A 17 9.70 -2.09 7.34
C GLU A 17 10.44 -1.01 6.55
N ASN A 18 11.71 -1.25 6.23
CA ASN A 18 12.52 -0.30 5.45
C ASN A 18 11.94 -0.09 4.04
N VAL A 19 11.46 -1.16 3.39
CA VAL A 19 10.82 -1.04 2.07
C VAL A 19 9.52 -0.25 2.15
N LEU A 20 8.70 -0.46 3.18
CA LEU A 20 7.49 0.33 3.39
C LEU A 20 7.81 1.82 3.59
N ILE A 21 8.85 2.15 4.37
CA ILE A 21 9.30 3.54 4.57
C ILE A 21 9.71 4.18 3.24
N LEU A 22 10.45 3.45 2.39
CA LEU A 22 10.84 3.94 1.06
C LEU A 22 9.63 4.19 0.16
N LEU A 23 8.65 3.29 0.16
CA LEU A 23 7.43 3.44 -0.63
C LEU A 23 6.58 4.61 -0.14
N GLU A 24 6.51 4.84 1.18
CA GLU A 24 5.79 5.96 1.77
C GLU A 24 6.45 7.30 1.42
N ASP A 25 7.79 7.39 1.50
CA ASP A 25 8.52 8.59 1.06
C ASP A 25 8.27 8.89 -0.42
N LEU A 26 8.40 7.87 -1.27
CA LEU A 26 8.14 7.99 -2.70
C LEU A 26 6.69 8.42 -2.96
N HIS A 27 5.72 7.82 -2.26
CA HIS A 27 4.31 8.19 -2.34
C HIS A 27 4.10 9.69 -2.05
N LEU A 28 4.66 10.18 -0.94
CA LEU A 28 4.55 11.59 -0.55
C LEU A 28 5.21 12.54 -1.56
N ARG A 29 6.34 12.15 -2.15
CA ARG A 29 7.02 12.92 -3.20
C ARG A 29 6.21 12.95 -4.50
N LEU A 30 5.61 11.84 -4.90
CA LEU A 30 4.72 11.76 -6.06
C LEU A 30 3.46 12.62 -5.87
N LEU A 31 2.89 12.67 -4.65
CA LEU A 31 1.74 13.54 -4.37
C LEU A 31 2.08 15.02 -4.54
N LYS A 32 3.29 15.44 -4.15
CA LYS A 32 3.77 16.82 -4.25
C LYS A 32 4.15 17.24 -5.67
N SER A 33 4.53 16.31 -6.55
CA SER A 33 4.99 16.63 -7.91
C SER A 33 3.84 16.98 -8.84
N ASP A 34 3.80 18.19 -9.39
CA ASP A 34 2.74 18.62 -10.31
C ASP A 34 2.66 17.78 -11.59
N LYS A 35 3.79 17.19 -12.02
CA LYS A 35 3.91 16.33 -13.21
C LYS A 35 3.10 15.01 -13.10
N GLN A 36 2.82 14.54 -11.88
CA GLN A 36 2.24 13.21 -11.65
C GLN A 36 0.75 13.26 -11.32
N SER A 37 -0.03 13.98 -12.12
CA SER A 37 -1.49 14.13 -11.93
C SER A 37 -2.26 12.80 -11.98
N GLU A 38 -1.85 11.89 -12.87
CA GLU A 38 -2.44 10.55 -13.00
C GLU A 38 -2.27 9.72 -11.71
N TYR A 39 -1.12 9.86 -11.05
CA TYR A 39 -0.86 9.18 -9.77
C TYR A 39 -1.80 9.67 -8.67
N ARG A 40 -1.95 11.00 -8.56
CA ARG A 40 -2.91 11.61 -7.61
C ARG A 40 -4.34 11.14 -7.88
N GLU A 41 -4.75 11.06 -9.15
CA GLU A 41 -6.09 10.59 -9.49
C GLU A 41 -6.34 9.15 -9.01
N LEU A 42 -5.38 8.25 -9.25
CA LEU A 42 -5.46 6.86 -8.76
C LEU A 42 -5.52 6.79 -7.24
N PHE A 43 -4.70 7.60 -6.56
CA PHE A 43 -4.71 7.70 -5.11
C PHE A 43 -6.06 8.18 -4.58
N TYR A 44 -6.62 9.27 -5.11
CA TYR A 44 -7.91 9.78 -4.66
C TYR A 44 -9.08 8.83 -4.94
N LYS A 45 -8.99 8.00 -5.99
CA LYS A 45 -9.97 6.91 -6.21
C LYS A 45 -9.85 5.80 -5.16
N ALA A 46 -8.65 5.51 -4.68
CA ALA A 46 -8.41 4.50 -3.65
C ALA A 46 -8.68 5.01 -2.23
N LEU A 47 -8.50 6.30 -1.98
CA LEU A 47 -8.54 6.93 -0.66
C LEU A 47 -9.80 6.61 0.18
N PRO A 48 -11.03 6.65 -0.36
CA PRO A 48 -12.22 6.30 0.42
C PRO A 48 -12.16 4.88 0.99
N PHE A 49 -11.65 3.92 0.21
CA PHE A 49 -11.52 2.54 0.63
C PHE A 49 -10.42 2.35 1.67
N ILE A 50 -9.30 3.07 1.54
CA ILE A 50 -8.21 3.07 2.52
C ILE A 50 -8.72 3.58 3.87
N LEU A 51 -9.44 4.70 3.88
CA LEU A 51 -10.01 5.28 5.09
C LEU A 51 -11.08 4.38 5.72
N GLU A 52 -11.95 3.77 4.93
CA GLU A 52 -12.93 2.79 5.43
C GLU A 52 -12.24 1.59 6.09
N PHE A 53 -11.20 1.05 5.45
CA PHE A 53 -10.43 -0.07 5.99
C PHE A 53 -9.76 0.30 7.32
N ARG A 54 -9.11 1.46 7.38
CA ARG A 54 -8.45 1.97 8.59
C ARG A 54 -9.44 2.15 9.74
N GLY A 55 -10.65 2.65 9.46
CA GLY A 55 -11.71 2.79 10.47
C GLY A 55 -12.18 1.46 11.07
N ARG A 56 -11.89 0.34 10.42
CA ARG A 56 -12.27 -1.02 10.85
C ARG A 56 -11.09 -1.79 11.47
N SER A 57 -9.86 -1.35 11.27
CA SER A 57 -8.66 -1.97 11.83
C SER A 57 -8.45 -1.52 13.28
N ASN A 58 -8.05 -2.45 14.15
CA ASN A 58 -7.63 -2.16 15.53
C ASN A 58 -6.17 -1.68 15.62
N GLU A 59 -5.48 -1.56 14.49
CA GLU A 59 -4.15 -0.95 14.40
C GLU A 59 -4.37 0.58 14.47
N GLY A 60 -3.80 1.22 15.49
CA GLY A 60 -4.09 2.62 15.85
C GLY A 60 -3.80 3.65 14.75
N GLU A 61 -4.09 4.92 15.04
CA GLU A 61 -4.09 6.09 14.14
C GLU A 61 -2.73 6.50 13.50
N LYS A 62 -1.86 5.55 13.14
CA LYS A 62 -0.70 5.87 12.32
C LYS A 62 -1.17 5.99 10.86
N ASN A 63 -1.04 7.19 10.29
CA ASN A 63 -1.29 7.44 8.88
C ASN A 63 -0.22 6.71 8.03
N GLU A 64 -0.42 5.43 7.77
CA GLU A 64 0.45 4.57 6.96
C GLU A 64 -0.34 4.01 5.78
N GLU A 65 -0.67 4.88 4.82
CA GLU A 65 -1.60 4.57 3.72
C GLU A 65 -1.10 3.42 2.84
N ILE A 66 0.22 3.33 2.62
CA ILE A 66 0.81 2.24 1.87
C ILE A 66 0.68 0.92 2.64
N ARG A 67 0.89 0.94 3.96
CA ARG A 67 0.68 -0.26 4.80
C ARG A 67 -0.77 -0.71 4.77
N ASP A 68 -1.72 0.21 4.89
CA ASP A 68 -3.15 -0.09 4.80
C ASP A 68 -3.53 -0.74 3.46
N CYS A 69 -2.96 -0.24 2.36
CA CYS A 69 -3.14 -0.85 1.04
C CYS A 69 -2.68 -2.32 1.02
N PHE A 70 -1.48 -2.60 1.55
CA PHE A 70 -0.97 -3.97 1.62
C PHE A 70 -1.83 -4.85 2.52
N ASN A 71 -2.21 -4.36 3.70
CA ASN A 71 -3.08 -5.06 4.64
C ASN A 71 -4.44 -5.40 4.02
N MET A 72 -5.05 -4.46 3.30
CA MET A 72 -6.30 -4.70 2.58
C MET A 72 -6.15 -5.81 1.53
N LEU A 73 -5.14 -5.72 0.68
CA LEU A 73 -4.89 -6.72 -0.38
C LEU A 73 -4.65 -8.11 0.21
N TYR A 74 -3.86 -8.19 1.30
CA TYR A 74 -3.58 -9.43 2.00
C TYR A 74 -4.84 -10.00 2.67
N GLY A 75 -5.67 -9.13 3.27
CA GLY A 75 -6.95 -9.50 3.86
C GLY A 75 -7.90 -10.13 2.83
N VAL A 76 -7.99 -9.57 1.63
CA VAL A 76 -8.78 -10.17 0.54
C VAL A 76 -8.20 -11.51 0.09
N TRP A 77 -6.88 -11.62 -0.03
CA TRP A 77 -6.24 -12.90 -0.34
C TRP A 77 -6.56 -13.97 0.71
N MET A 78 -6.53 -13.62 2.00
CA MET A 78 -6.91 -14.52 3.08
C MET A 78 -8.37 -14.97 2.97
N LEU A 79 -9.30 -14.07 2.61
CA LEU A 79 -10.70 -14.44 2.37
C LEU A 79 -10.82 -15.44 1.21
N LYS A 80 -10.09 -15.23 0.11
CA LYS A 80 -10.06 -16.17 -1.03
C LYS A 80 -9.54 -17.55 -0.63
N LEU A 81 -8.44 -17.60 0.12
CA LEU A 81 -7.86 -18.87 0.60
C LEU A 81 -8.80 -19.63 1.55
N GLN A 82 -9.60 -18.90 2.33
CA GLN A 82 -10.65 -19.48 3.18
C GLN A 82 -11.91 -19.89 2.40
N GLY A 83 -11.97 -19.68 1.09
CA GLY A 83 -13.16 -19.96 0.27
C GLY A 83 -14.35 -19.05 0.56
N LYS A 84 -14.14 -17.90 1.23
CA LYS A 84 -15.20 -16.96 1.55
C LYS A 84 -15.54 -16.09 0.33
N PRO A 85 -16.83 -15.80 0.08
CA PRO A 85 -17.22 -14.93 -1.01
C PRO A 85 -16.74 -13.50 -0.77
N ILE A 86 -16.41 -12.80 -1.85
CA ILE A 86 -16.04 -11.40 -1.85
C ILE A 86 -17.24 -10.60 -2.35
N SER A 87 -17.64 -9.56 -1.62
CA SER A 87 -18.72 -8.67 -2.06
C SER A 87 -18.27 -7.79 -3.22
N GLU A 88 -19.22 -7.26 -3.99
CA GLU A 88 -18.91 -6.34 -5.10
C GLU A 88 -18.16 -5.08 -4.62
N LEU A 89 -18.54 -4.54 -3.46
CA LEU A 89 -17.86 -3.40 -2.84
C LEU A 89 -16.39 -3.72 -2.55
N THR A 90 -16.11 -4.90 -1.97
CA THR A 90 -14.73 -5.33 -1.71
C THR A 90 -13.96 -5.57 -3.00
N ALA A 91 -14.62 -6.07 -4.06
CA ALA A 91 -13.98 -6.22 -5.37
C ALA A 91 -13.58 -4.88 -6.00
N GLN A 92 -14.45 -3.86 -5.89
CA GLN A 92 -14.15 -2.50 -6.34
C GLN A 92 -12.99 -1.88 -5.54
N ALA A 93 -13.00 -2.04 -4.22
CA ALA A 93 -11.93 -1.58 -3.34
C ALA A 93 -10.57 -2.19 -3.75
N VAL A 94 -10.55 -3.51 -3.97
CA VAL A 94 -9.34 -4.22 -4.41
C VAL A 94 -8.87 -3.72 -5.76
N GLN A 95 -9.78 -3.47 -6.70
CA GLN A 95 -9.41 -2.96 -8.02
C GLN A 95 -8.76 -1.57 -7.93
N ALA A 96 -9.36 -0.65 -7.16
CA ALA A 96 -8.84 0.71 -6.98
C ALA A 96 -7.47 0.69 -6.29
N VAL A 97 -7.34 -0.05 -5.18
CA VAL A 97 -6.08 -0.17 -4.43
C VAL A 97 -5.00 -0.88 -5.27
N SER A 98 -5.36 -1.89 -6.05
CA SER A 98 -4.40 -2.59 -6.93
C SER A 98 -3.90 -1.67 -8.06
N ALA A 99 -4.77 -0.83 -8.64
CA ALA A 99 -4.36 0.12 -9.67
C ALA A 99 -3.40 1.19 -9.10
N PHE A 100 -3.73 1.74 -7.92
CA PHE A 100 -2.89 2.69 -7.22
C PHE A 100 -1.51 2.10 -6.85
N THR A 101 -1.49 0.96 -6.15
CA THR A 101 -0.24 0.30 -5.74
C THR A 101 0.58 -0.19 -6.94
N GLY A 102 -0.07 -0.60 -8.03
CA GLY A 102 0.59 -0.94 -9.29
C GLY A 102 1.33 0.26 -9.90
N LYS A 103 0.72 1.45 -9.89
CA LYS A 103 1.37 2.68 -10.35
C LYS A 103 2.52 3.10 -9.43
N LEU A 104 2.36 2.97 -8.12
CA LEU A 104 3.45 3.20 -7.16
C LEU A 104 4.63 2.25 -7.41
N ALA A 105 4.36 0.97 -7.65
CA ALA A 105 5.39 -0.01 -7.97
C ALA A 105 6.13 0.30 -9.28
N PHE A 106 5.44 0.88 -10.28
CA PHE A 106 6.08 1.38 -11.49
C PHE A 106 7.07 2.51 -11.16
N PHE A 107 6.66 3.53 -10.41
CA PHE A 107 7.55 4.63 -10.04
C PHE A 107 8.71 4.19 -9.15
N TYR A 108 8.48 3.22 -8.25
CA TYR A 108 9.55 2.65 -7.44
C TYR A 108 10.63 2.00 -8.31
N LYS A 109 10.25 1.28 -9.38
CA LYS A 109 11.21 0.73 -10.34
C LYS A 109 11.97 1.81 -11.10
N GLU A 110 11.29 2.89 -11.51
CA GLU A 110 11.94 4.01 -12.18
C GLU A 110 12.91 4.75 -11.26
N GLU A 111 12.56 4.90 -9.98
CA GLU A 111 13.45 5.49 -8.97
C GLU A 111 14.69 4.64 -8.73
N MET A 112 14.53 3.33 -8.53
CA MET A 112 15.67 2.41 -8.37
C MET A 112 16.58 2.38 -9.60
N ALA A 113 16.04 2.73 -10.78
CA ALA A 113 16.81 2.84 -12.02
C ALA A 113 17.39 4.25 -12.27
N GLY A 114 17.14 5.22 -11.38
CA GLY A 114 17.60 6.60 -11.51
C GLY A 114 16.92 7.38 -12.65
N ARG A 115 15.74 6.93 -13.10
CA ARG A 115 14.98 7.55 -14.21
C ARG A 115 13.80 8.41 -13.76
N LEU A 116 13.53 8.45 -12.46
CA LEU A 116 12.40 9.19 -11.92
C LEU A 116 12.71 10.70 -11.88
N ASP A 117 11.97 11.46 -12.68
CA ASP A 117 12.00 12.92 -12.67
C ASP A 117 10.70 13.47 -12.04
N LEU A 118 10.84 14.24 -10.96
CA LEU A 118 9.74 14.81 -10.19
C LEU A 118 9.71 16.35 -10.21
N ASP A 119 10.74 17.00 -10.78
CA ASP A 119 10.95 18.46 -10.76
C ASP A 119 10.56 19.12 -12.08
#